data_AF-A0A952J444-F1
#
_entry.id   AF-A0A952J444-F1
#
_cell.length_a   1.000
_cell.length_b   1.000
_cell.length_c   1.000
_cell.angle_alpha   90.00
_cell.angle_beta   90.00
_cell.angle_gamma   90.00
#
_symmetry.space_group_name_H-M   'P 1'
#
loop_
_entity.id
_entity.type
_entity.pdbx_description
1 polymer ?
#
loop_
_entity_poly.entity_id
_entity_poly.type
_entity_poly.pdbx_seq_one_letter_code
_entity_poly.pdbx_strand_id
1 'polypeptide(L)'
;MKLVVRGSLLTFLFALVQFSATAQCAMCRATLENNVSNGNIGIAAGINFGIMYLFAAPYLVIATIAYFWYKSSKNARTKKYA
;
A
#
# COMPACT_ATOMS: atom_id res chain seq x y z
N MET A 1 9.71 -32.73 0.07
CA MET A 1 9.28 -32.41 1.45
C MET A 1 9.88 -31.12 2.02
N LYS A 2 11.21 -30.97 2.05
CA LYS A 2 11.89 -29.80 2.67
C LYS A 2 11.47 -28.43 2.11
N LEU A 3 11.17 -28.35 0.81
CA LEU A 3 10.76 -27.10 0.13
C LEU A 3 9.31 -26.69 0.49
N VAL A 4 8.40 -27.65 0.60
CA VAL A 4 7.00 -27.43 0.99
C VAL A 4 6.90 -27.06 2.47
N VAL A 5 7.71 -27.71 3.32
CA VAL A 5 7.80 -27.38 4.75
C VAL A 5 8.39 -25.98 4.96
N ARG A 6 9.41 -25.60 4.17
CA ARG A 6 10.02 -24.26 4.25
C ARG A 6 9.08 -23.16 3.74
N GLY A 7 8.32 -23.42 2.67
CA GLY A 7 7.27 -22.53 2.19
C GLY A 7 6.11 -22.38 3.18
N SER A 8 5.66 -23.48 3.79
CA SER A 8 4.60 -23.47 4.80
C SER A 8 5.03 -22.72 6.07
N LEU A 9 6.28 -22.89 6.50
CA LEU A 9 6.86 -22.15 7.62
C LEU A 9 6.97 -20.64 7.35
N LEU A 10 7.40 -20.24 6.16
CA LEU A 10 7.45 -18.82 5.76
C LEU A 10 6.05 -18.19 5.73
N THR A 11 5.05 -18.93 5.25
CA THR A 11 3.65 -18.48 5.19
C THR A 11 3.04 -18.34 6.59
N PHE A 12 3.35 -19.29 7.49
CA PHE A 12 2.94 -19.24 8.89
C PHE A 12 3.60 -18.08 9.64
N LEU A 13 4.89 -17.85 9.44
CA LEU A 13 5.61 -16.71 10.03
C LEU A 13 5.05 -15.37 9.52
N PHE A 14 4.69 -15.26 8.25
CA PHE A 14 4.08 -14.06 7.68
C PHE A 14 2.69 -13.78 8.27
N ALA A 15 1.91 -14.83 8.54
CA ALA A 15 0.59 -14.74 9.18
C ALA A 15 0.68 -14.25 10.65
N LEU A 16 1.74 -14.63 11.38
CA LEU A 16 1.97 -14.16 12.76
C LEU A 16 2.30 -12.65 12.83
N VAL A 17 2.80 -12.06 11.75
CA VAL A 17 3.09 -10.61 11.66
C VAL A 17 1.82 -9.79 11.37
N GLN A 18 0.69 -10.42 11.03
CA GLN A 18 -0.55 -9.71 10.68
C GLN A 18 -1.36 -9.17 11.87
N PHE A 19 -0.89 -9.36 13.12
CA PHE A 19 -1.57 -8.83 14.30
C PHE A 19 -1.27 -7.34 14.51
N SER A 20 -2.03 -6.49 13.81
CA SER A 20 -2.57 -5.19 14.29
C SER A 20 -3.19 -4.38 13.14
N ALA A 21 -4.24 -4.92 12.50
CA ALA A 21 -5.09 -4.16 11.60
C ALA A 21 -6.21 -3.39 12.33
N THR A 22 -6.19 -3.37 13.67
CA THR A 22 -7.04 -2.50 14.49
C THR A 22 -6.21 -1.30 14.94
N ALA A 23 -6.10 -0.36 14.00
CA ALA A 23 -5.56 0.98 14.14
C ALA A 23 -4.03 1.07 14.35
N GLN A 24 -3.37 1.74 13.40
CA GLN A 24 -2.02 2.29 13.54
C GLN A 24 -2.03 3.27 14.74
N CYS A 25 -1.94 2.80 16.00
CA CYS A 25 -2.48 3.57 17.13
C CYS A 25 -1.54 3.87 18.30
N ALA A 26 -0.25 3.56 18.23
CA ALA A 26 0.71 4.14 19.19
C ALA A 26 1.45 5.34 18.56
N MET A 27 2.04 5.15 17.38
CA MET A 27 2.85 6.18 16.69
C MET A 27 2.02 7.32 16.11
N CYS A 28 0.97 7.00 15.35
CA CYS A 28 0.10 8.01 14.76
C CYS A 28 -0.69 8.74 15.84
N ARG A 29 -1.18 8.02 16.86
CA ARG A 29 -1.89 8.61 18.00
C ARG A 29 -1.02 9.56 18.82
N ALA A 30 0.21 9.18 19.18
CA ALA A 30 1.13 10.07 19.90
C ALA A 30 1.46 11.33 19.08
N THR A 31 1.63 11.18 17.76
CA THR A 31 1.81 12.33 16.86
C THR A 31 0.57 13.21 16.84
N LEU A 32 -0.62 12.64 16.77
CA LEU A 32 -1.88 13.40 16.76
C LEU A 32 -2.16 14.10 18.10
N GLU A 33 -1.95 13.44 19.23
CA GLU A 33 -2.12 14.03 20.57
C GLU A 33 -1.15 15.20 20.78
N ASN A 34 0.09 15.08 20.28
CA ASN A 34 1.04 16.20 20.25
C ASN A 34 0.55 17.34 19.34
N ASN A 35 0.06 17.05 18.13
CA ASN A 35 -0.43 18.09 17.22
C ASN A 35 -1.66 18.84 17.78
N VAL A 36 -2.60 18.11 18.41
CA VAL A 36 -3.77 18.71 19.08
C VAL A 36 -3.34 19.57 20.28
N SER A 37 -2.40 19.07 21.10
CA SER A 37 -1.89 19.82 22.26
C SER A 37 -1.13 21.10 21.88
N ASN A 38 -0.56 21.13 20.67
CA ASN A 38 0.09 22.31 20.09
C ASN A 38 -0.87 23.21 19.27
N GLY A 39 -2.19 22.98 19.34
CA GLY A 39 -3.22 23.80 18.68
C GLY A 39 -3.51 23.47 17.21
N ASN A 40 -2.87 22.45 16.64
CA ASN A 40 -3.06 22.03 15.24
C ASN A 40 -4.10 20.91 15.11
N ILE A 41 -5.35 21.25 15.39
CA ILE A 41 -6.50 20.33 15.42
C ILE A 41 -6.87 19.78 14.02
N GLY A 42 -6.57 20.53 12.96
CA GLY A 42 -6.90 20.14 11.58
C GLY A 42 -6.16 18.89 11.08
N ILE A 43 -4.96 18.63 11.61
CA ILE A 43 -4.15 17.46 11.23
C ILE A 43 -4.73 16.17 11.84
N ALA A 44 -5.36 16.26 13.02
CA ALA A 44 -5.99 15.12 13.67
C ALA A 44 -7.23 14.61 12.93
N ALA A 45 -7.98 15.49 12.27
CA ALA A 45 -9.15 15.10 11.48
C ALA A 45 -8.78 14.40 10.15
N GLY A 46 -7.60 14.68 9.59
CA GLY A 46 -7.22 14.26 8.24
C GLY A 46 -6.43 12.96 8.11
N ILE A 47 -6.00 12.32 9.21
CA ILE A 47 -5.03 11.21 9.18
C ILE A 47 -5.54 9.99 8.37
N ASN A 48 -6.84 9.67 8.48
CA ASN A 48 -7.43 8.52 7.79
C ASN A 48 -7.40 8.71 6.27
N PHE A 49 -7.64 9.95 5.83
CA PHE A 49 -7.53 10.32 4.43
C PHE A 49 -6.07 10.26 3.95
N GLY A 50 -5.13 10.70 4.79
CA GLY A 50 -3.70 10.60 4.51
C GLY A 50 -3.22 9.15 4.32
N ILE A 51 -3.63 8.22 5.20
CA ILE A 51 -3.28 6.80 5.08
C ILE A 51 -3.84 6.22 3.78
N MET A 52 -5.11 6.50 3.48
CA MET A 52 -5.75 6.00 2.26
C MET A 52 -5.11 6.58 0.99
N TYR A 53 -4.69 7.85 1.04
CA TYR A 53 -3.95 8.51 -0.05
C TYR A 53 -2.58 7.86 -0.29
N LEU A 54 -1.78 7.68 0.77
CA LEU A 54 -0.45 7.04 0.68
C LEU A 54 -0.57 5.58 0.21
N PHE A 55 -1.62 4.86 0.62
CA PHE A 55 -1.85 3.50 0.18
C PHE A 55 -2.31 3.44 -1.28
N ALA A 56 -3.18 4.33 -1.74
CA ALA A 56 -3.69 4.35 -3.11
C ALA A 56 -2.64 4.78 -4.14
N ALA A 57 -1.75 5.73 -3.77
CA ALA A 57 -0.74 6.30 -4.66
C ALA A 57 0.11 5.25 -5.43
N PRO A 58 0.76 4.25 -4.78
CA PRO A 58 1.56 3.26 -5.50
C PRO A 58 0.74 2.42 -6.48
N TYR A 59 -0.51 2.07 -6.14
CA TYR A 59 -1.37 1.31 -7.06
C TYR A 59 -1.77 2.13 -8.28
N LEU A 60 -2.08 3.41 -8.12
CA LEU A 60 -2.43 4.30 -9.23
C LEU A 60 -1.26 4.51 -10.19
N VAL A 61 -0.04 4.68 -9.65
CA VAL A 61 1.17 4.81 -10.46
C VAL A 61 1.40 3.55 -11.29
N ILE A 62 1.34 2.37 -10.67
CA ILE A 62 1.53 1.09 -11.37
C ILE A 62 0.45 0.87 -12.43
N ALA A 63 -0.81 1.12 -12.11
CA ALA A 63 -1.93 0.96 -13.05
C ALA A 63 -1.77 1.86 -14.29
N THR A 64 -1.33 3.10 -14.08
CA THR A 64 -1.08 4.07 -15.16
C THR A 64 0.03 3.59 -16.10
N ILE A 65 1.17 3.18 -15.53
CA ILE A 65 2.30 2.67 -16.31
C ILE A 65 1.89 1.41 -17.09
N ALA A 66 1.21 0.47 -16.43
CA ALA A 66 0.75 -0.76 -17.05
C ALA A 66 -0.22 -0.50 -18.22
N TYR A 67 -1.15 0.46 -18.06
CA TYR A 67 -2.10 0.84 -19.11
C TYR A 67 -1.39 1.40 -20.34
N PHE A 68 -0.45 2.34 -20.16
CA PHE A 68 0.31 2.92 -21.27
C PHE A 68 1.20 1.88 -21.96
N TRP A 69 1.83 1.01 -21.19
CA TRP A 69 2.65 -0.08 -21.74
C TRP A 69 1.81 -1.06 -22.57
N TYR A 70 0.65 -1.47 -22.07
CA TYR A 70 -0.27 -2.36 -22.81
C TYR A 70 -0.73 -1.72 -24.13
N LYS A 71 -1.12 -0.44 -24.10
CA LYS A 71 -1.55 0.28 -25.30
C LYS A 71 -0.42 0.39 -26.33
N SER A 72 0.79 0.73 -25.90
CA SER A 72 1.97 0.82 -26.77
C SER A 72 2.33 -0.55 -27.39
N SER A 73 2.34 -1.61 -26.57
CA SER A 73 2.62 -2.97 -27.02
C SER A 73 1.60 -3.49 -28.03
N LYS A 74 0.31 -3.23 -27.83
CA LYS A 74 -0.75 -3.60 -28.78
C LYS A 74 -0.56 -2.90 -30.14
N ASN A 75 -0.26 -1.60 -30.13
CA ASN A 75 -0.03 -0.83 -31.36
C ASN A 75 1.23 -1.29 -32.11
N ALA A 76 2.30 -1.63 -31.38
CA ALA A 76 3.52 -2.18 -31.96
C ALA A 76 3.27 -3.57 -32.60
N ARG A 77 2.43 -4.41 -31.97
CA ARG A 77 2.01 -5.70 -32.55
C ARG A 77 1.20 -5.51 -33.82
N THR A 78 0.20 -4.63 -33.83
CA THR A 78 -0.62 -4.37 -35.03
C THR A 78 0.21 -3.88 -36.21
N LYS A 79 1.17 -2.97 -36.00
CA LYS A 79 2.10 -2.52 -37.06
C LYS A 79 3.03 -3.61 -37.60
N LYS A 80 3.25 -4.70 -36.86
CA LYS A 80 4.12 -5.79 -37.28
C LYS A 80 3.42 -6.81 -38.19
N TYR A 81 2.08 -6.80 -38.22
CA TYR A 81 1.24 -7.71 -39.04
C TYR A 81 0.43 -6.97 -40.13
N ALA A 82 0.67 -5.67 -40.32
CA ALA A 82 0.12 -4.85 -41.39
C ALA A 82 1.25 -4.49 -42.35
#